data_AF-A0AAV8U9I8-F1
#
_entry.id   AF-A0AAV8U9I8-F1
#
_cell.length_a   1.000
_cell.length_b   1.000
_cell.length_c   1.000
_cell.angle_alpha   90.00
_cell.angle_beta   90.00
_cell.angle_gamma   90.00
#
_symmetry.space_group_name_H-M   'P 1'
#
loop_
_entity.id
_entity.type
_entity.pdbx_description
1 polymer ?
#
loop_
_entity_poly.entity_id
_entity_poly.type
_entity_poly.pdbx_seq_one_letter_code
_entity_poly.pdbx_strand_id
1 'polypeptide(L)'
;MASLTMPHSSVSQTAPSLMSSSSSVSSSSSLSFSRCSFLHKFNALASKESRAPSPPEYSLVKCGLSEPLKFGNDKPSIPIINERNLSKFLESSRVEKTVNRESTRLKLFSGTANPTLSKEIARYMGLELGKINIKRFADGEIYVQLQESVRGCDVYLLQPTCPPANENLLELLVMIDACRRASAKNITAVIPYFGYARADRKTQGRESIAAKLVANIITEAGANRVLSCDLHSGQSIGYFDIPVDHVYCQPVILDYLASKTICSNDLVVVSPDVGGVARARSFAKKLSDAPLAIVDKRRHGPNVAEVMNLIGDVKGKVAVMVDDMIDTAGTIAKGAALLHQEGAREVYACCTHAVFSPPAIERLTSGLFQEVIITNTIPVAEKNYFPELTVLSVANLLGETIWRIHDDCSVSSIFQ
;
A
#
# COMPACT_ATOMS: atom_id res chain seq x y z
N MET A 1 -8.29 52.44 56.85
CA MET A 1 -9.29 51.89 55.90
C MET A 1 -8.62 50.73 55.18
N ALA A 2 -8.54 49.58 55.87
CA ALA A 2 -9.39 48.38 55.70
C ALA A 2 -8.81 47.50 54.56
N SER A 3 -7.87 46.58 54.80
CA SER A 3 -7.83 45.39 55.68
C SER A 3 -8.68 44.22 55.18
N LEU A 4 -8.03 43.06 54.98
CA LEU A 4 -8.32 41.73 55.57
C LEU A 4 -7.70 40.64 54.65
N THR A 5 -6.52 40.07 54.94
CA THR A 5 -6.23 38.87 55.80
C THR A 5 -6.91 37.56 55.37
N MET A 6 -6.13 36.63 54.80
CA MET A 6 -5.66 35.30 55.33
C MET A 6 -6.62 34.50 56.27
N PRO A 7 -6.39 33.19 56.59
CA PRO A 7 -5.68 32.06 55.92
C PRO A 7 -6.29 30.63 56.20
N HIS A 8 -5.52 29.58 55.79
CA HIS A 8 -5.33 28.24 56.41
C HIS A 8 -6.50 27.23 56.57
N SER A 9 -6.26 25.98 56.13
CA SER A 9 -5.89 24.87 57.04
C SER A 9 -5.74 23.52 56.33
N SER A 10 -4.58 22.90 56.51
CA SER A 10 -4.28 21.48 56.37
C SER A 10 -4.88 20.67 57.53
N VAL A 11 -5.48 19.50 57.29
CA VAL A 11 -5.43 18.38 58.25
C VAL A 11 -5.39 17.04 57.50
N SER A 12 -4.52 16.20 58.01
CA SER A 12 -4.18 14.82 57.71
C SER A 12 -5.25 13.80 58.14
N GLN A 13 -4.87 12.51 58.10
CA GLN A 13 -5.49 11.31 58.68
C GLN A 13 -6.14 10.42 57.61
N THR A 14 -5.96 9.10 57.54
CA THR A 14 -5.19 8.07 58.27
C THR A 14 -5.44 6.78 57.48
N ALA A 15 -4.46 5.89 57.37
CA ALA A 15 -4.68 4.47 57.04
C ALA A 15 -5.39 3.78 58.24
N PRO A 16 -6.03 2.60 58.08
CA PRO A 16 -5.24 1.37 58.19
C PRO A 16 -5.70 0.15 57.35
N SER A 17 -4.75 -0.78 57.29
CA SER A 17 -4.71 -2.21 56.94
C SER A 17 -5.90 -3.12 57.31
N LEU A 18 -6.05 -4.23 56.56
CA LEU A 18 -6.29 -5.63 57.01
C LEU A 18 -6.23 -6.53 55.75
N MET A 19 -5.18 -7.34 55.52
CA MET A 19 -4.92 -8.73 55.99
C MET A 19 -5.91 -9.82 55.56
N SER A 20 -5.30 -10.94 55.13
CA SER A 20 -5.77 -12.34 55.13
C SER A 20 -6.76 -12.75 54.02
N SER A 21 -6.71 -13.92 53.39
CA SER A 21 -5.84 -15.12 53.45
C SER A 21 -6.41 -16.17 52.46
N SER A 22 -5.55 -17.05 51.93
CA SER A 22 -5.74 -18.51 51.68
C SER A 22 -7.11 -19.04 51.18
N SER A 23 -7.27 -20.00 50.26
CA SER A 23 -6.51 -21.25 50.03
C SER A 23 -7.25 -22.09 48.97
N SER A 24 -6.49 -22.80 48.12
CA SER A 24 -6.65 -24.16 47.57
C SER A 24 -8.03 -24.83 47.37
N VAL A 25 -8.17 -25.63 46.30
CA VAL A 25 -8.24 -27.12 46.32
C VAL A 25 -8.57 -27.69 44.91
N SER A 26 -7.84 -28.77 44.56
CA SER A 26 -7.96 -29.88 43.57
C SER A 26 -9.33 -30.18 42.90
N SER A 27 -9.49 -30.99 41.84
CA SER A 27 -8.99 -32.35 41.48
C SER A 27 -9.66 -32.74 40.13
N SER A 28 -8.98 -33.23 39.08
CA SER A 28 -8.59 -34.63 38.71
C SER A 28 -9.69 -35.60 38.18
N SER A 29 -9.23 -36.54 37.33
CA SER A 29 -9.86 -37.72 36.65
C SER A 29 -10.45 -37.49 35.24
N SER A 30 -10.08 -38.13 34.11
CA SER A 30 -9.49 -39.42 33.67
C SER A 30 -10.51 -40.48 33.20
N LEU A 31 -10.14 -41.18 32.11
CA LEU A 31 -10.67 -42.45 31.52
C LEU A 31 -11.68 -42.29 30.36
N SER A 32 -11.80 -43.18 29.37
CA SER A 32 -10.90 -43.99 28.51
C SER A 32 -11.80 -44.98 27.74
N PHE A 33 -11.47 -45.26 26.48
CA PHE A 33 -11.82 -46.47 25.67
C PHE A 33 -13.30 -46.86 25.43
N SER A 34 -13.65 -47.07 24.16
CA SER A 34 -13.92 -48.42 23.64
C SER A 34 -14.05 -48.46 22.11
N ARG A 35 -13.23 -49.32 21.49
CA ARG A 35 -13.42 -49.88 20.14
C ARG A 35 -14.46 -51.00 20.22
N CYS A 36 -15.28 -51.15 19.17
CA CYS A 36 -15.91 -52.44 18.90
C CYS A 36 -15.92 -52.72 17.39
N SER A 37 -15.25 -53.80 17.03
CA SER A 37 -15.16 -54.42 15.72
C SER A 37 -16.16 -55.57 15.65
N PHE A 38 -16.90 -55.70 14.55
CA PHE A 38 -17.58 -56.94 14.19
C PHE A 38 -17.24 -57.36 12.76
N LEU A 39 -16.93 -58.64 12.62
CA LEU A 39 -16.39 -59.32 11.45
C LEU A 39 -17.19 -60.61 11.30
N HIS A 40 -17.76 -60.89 10.12
CA HIS A 40 -18.17 -62.22 9.63
C HIS A 40 -18.26 -62.15 8.09
N LYS A 41 -17.33 -62.79 7.34
CA LYS A 41 -17.36 -64.16 6.72
C LYS A 41 -18.52 -64.37 5.71
N PHE A 42 -18.40 -64.97 4.51
CA PHE A 42 -17.32 -65.50 3.63
C PHE A 42 -17.94 -65.91 2.25
N ASN A 43 -17.09 -66.15 1.24
CA ASN A 43 -17.23 -66.92 -0.04
C ASN A 43 -17.64 -66.15 -1.33
N ALA A 44 -16.72 -65.96 -2.31
CA ALA A 44 -16.24 -66.86 -3.40
C ALA A 44 -17.21 -66.82 -4.62
N LEU A 45 -16.84 -66.62 -5.90
CA LEU A 45 -15.60 -66.73 -6.69
C LEU A 45 -15.80 -65.99 -8.05
N ALA A 46 -14.71 -65.81 -8.82
CA ALA A 46 -14.62 -65.52 -10.27
C ALA A 46 -14.32 -64.07 -10.75
N SER A 47 -13.01 -63.80 -10.84
CA SER A 47 -12.28 -63.15 -11.95
C SER A 47 -13.01 -62.18 -12.90
N LYS A 48 -12.63 -60.90 -12.84
CA LYS A 48 -12.36 -60.07 -14.02
C LYS A 48 -11.43 -58.91 -13.66
N GLU A 49 -10.62 -58.53 -14.63
CA GLU A 49 -9.38 -57.78 -14.53
C GLU A 49 -9.50 -56.35 -13.98
N SER A 50 -8.36 -55.93 -13.45
CA SER A 50 -7.98 -54.61 -12.94
C SER A 50 -8.38 -53.40 -13.79
N ARG A 51 -8.93 -52.38 -13.15
CA ARG A 51 -8.71 -50.95 -13.51
C ARG A 51 -8.85 -50.08 -12.26
N ALA A 52 -7.75 -49.50 -11.82
CA ALA A 52 -7.70 -48.47 -10.79
C ALA A 52 -8.32 -47.15 -11.34
N PRO A 53 -8.95 -46.30 -10.51
CA PRO A 53 -9.40 -44.98 -10.93
C PRO A 53 -8.20 -44.06 -11.16
N SER A 54 -8.16 -43.38 -12.31
CA SER A 54 -7.18 -42.35 -12.63
C SER A 54 -7.34 -41.12 -11.71
N PRO A 55 -6.23 -40.46 -11.31
CA PRO A 55 -6.29 -39.19 -10.57
C PRO A 55 -6.81 -38.06 -11.49
N PRO A 56 -7.34 -36.96 -10.93
CA PRO A 56 -7.84 -35.85 -11.73
C PRO A 56 -6.69 -35.19 -12.50
N GLU A 57 -6.94 -34.88 -13.77
CA GLU A 57 -6.00 -34.16 -14.64
C GLU A 57 -5.77 -32.74 -14.11
N TYR A 58 -4.59 -32.50 -13.56
CA TYR A 58 -4.08 -31.16 -13.31
C TYR A 58 -3.59 -30.57 -14.64
N SER A 59 -4.20 -29.47 -15.09
CA SER A 59 -3.72 -28.73 -16.25
C SER A 59 -2.43 -27.97 -15.90
N LEU A 60 -1.30 -28.66 -15.94
CA LEU A 60 0.02 -28.06 -15.95
C LEU A 60 0.27 -27.44 -17.33
N VAL A 61 0.15 -26.11 -17.43
CA VAL A 61 0.62 -25.37 -18.60
C VAL A 61 2.15 -25.40 -18.56
N LYS A 62 2.76 -26.28 -19.37
CA LYS A 62 4.20 -26.30 -19.61
C LYS A 62 4.59 -25.13 -20.51
N CYS A 63 5.37 -24.20 -19.98
CA CYS A 63 6.20 -23.32 -20.78
C CYS A 63 7.65 -23.61 -20.43
N GLY A 64 8.44 -24.04 -21.42
CA GLY A 64 9.83 -24.42 -21.20
C GLY A 64 10.72 -23.18 -21.08
N LEU A 65 11.36 -23.02 -19.92
CA LEU A 65 12.58 -22.22 -19.80
C LEU A 65 13.60 -22.93 -18.90
N SER A 66 14.83 -22.76 -19.32
CA SER A 66 16.09 -23.33 -18.88
C SER A 66 16.46 -23.05 -17.42
N GLU A 67 17.30 -23.95 -16.88
CA GLU A 67 17.99 -24.04 -15.59
C GLU A 67 18.09 -22.80 -14.66
N PRO A 68 18.13 -23.01 -13.33
CA PRO A 68 18.10 -21.95 -12.34
C PRO A 68 19.37 -21.09 -12.36
N LEU A 69 19.16 -19.76 -12.41
CA LEU A 69 20.22 -18.76 -12.31
C LEU A 69 20.92 -18.86 -10.95
N LYS A 70 22.23 -19.09 -10.98
CA LYS A 70 23.10 -19.07 -9.79
C LYS A 70 23.17 -17.65 -9.22
N PHE A 71 22.97 -17.54 -7.91
CA PHE A 71 23.08 -16.29 -7.14
C PHE A 71 24.53 -15.77 -7.13
N GLY A 72 24.70 -14.48 -7.40
CA GLY A 72 25.95 -13.74 -7.23
C GLY A 72 25.69 -12.35 -6.65
N ASN A 73 26.13 -12.15 -5.41
CA ASN A 73 26.45 -10.93 -4.64
C ASN A 73 25.62 -9.63 -4.83
N ASP A 74 24.84 -9.31 -3.78
CA ASP A 74 24.74 -8.03 -3.08
C ASP A 74 24.49 -6.72 -3.85
N LYS A 75 23.35 -6.64 -4.56
CA LYS A 75 22.59 -5.38 -4.72
C LYS A 75 21.09 -5.71 -4.74
N PRO A 76 20.21 -4.93 -4.06
CA PRO A 76 18.78 -5.09 -4.21
C PRO A 76 18.40 -4.77 -5.66
N SER A 77 17.92 -5.78 -6.38
CA SER A 77 17.39 -5.62 -7.73
C SER A 77 15.99 -5.04 -7.63
N ILE A 78 15.78 -3.87 -8.24
CA ILE A 78 14.43 -3.48 -8.65
C ILE A 78 14.10 -4.45 -9.80
N PRO A 79 13.12 -5.35 -9.67
CA PRO A 79 12.69 -6.15 -10.80
C PRO A 79 12.05 -5.19 -11.79
N ILE A 80 12.82 -4.71 -12.76
CA ILE A 80 12.26 -4.19 -14.01
C ILE A 80 11.60 -5.42 -14.63
N ILE A 81 10.27 -5.43 -14.64
CA ILE A 81 9.48 -6.47 -15.29
C ILE A 81 10.01 -6.57 -16.72
N ASN A 82 10.69 -7.68 -16.99
CA ASN A 82 11.35 -7.98 -18.24
C ASN A 82 10.30 -7.99 -19.36
N GLU A 83 10.63 -7.46 -20.54
CA GLU A 83 9.71 -7.29 -21.69
C GLU A 83 8.93 -8.56 -22.09
N ARG A 84 9.41 -9.74 -21.67
CA ARG A 84 8.82 -11.05 -22.00
C ARG A 84 7.61 -11.43 -21.14
N ASN A 85 7.35 -10.73 -20.04
CA ASN A 85 6.18 -10.93 -19.16
C ASN A 85 5.35 -9.65 -19.04
N LEU A 86 5.30 -8.84 -20.10
CA LEU A 86 4.23 -7.85 -20.22
C LEU A 86 2.89 -8.60 -20.19
N SER A 87 1.97 -8.18 -19.32
CA SER A 87 0.58 -8.62 -19.42
C SER A 87 0.07 -8.27 -20.83
N LYS A 88 -0.80 -9.11 -21.40
CA LYS A 88 -1.52 -8.79 -22.66
C LYS A 88 -2.27 -7.44 -22.61
N PHE A 89 -2.41 -6.86 -21.42
CA PHE A 89 -2.95 -5.53 -21.16
C PHE A 89 -2.00 -4.38 -21.55
N LEU A 90 -0.69 -4.61 -21.46
CA LEU A 90 0.37 -3.62 -21.72
C LEU A 90 0.91 -3.67 -23.16
N GLU A 91 0.56 -4.71 -23.94
CA GLU A 91 0.78 -4.75 -25.40
C GLU A 91 -0.19 -3.80 -26.12
N SER A 92 -0.17 -2.52 -25.75
CA SER A 92 -0.77 -1.49 -26.57
C SER A 92 0.12 -1.29 -27.79
N SER A 93 -0.49 -1.27 -28.96
CA SER A 93 0.11 -1.24 -30.29
C SER A 93 0.80 0.10 -30.63
N ARG A 94 1.40 0.79 -29.64
CA ARG A 94 1.92 2.15 -29.75
C ARG A 94 3.45 2.28 -29.61
N VAL A 95 4.17 1.19 -29.30
CA VAL A 95 5.65 1.23 -29.22
C VAL A 95 6.32 1.66 -30.54
N GLU A 96 5.60 1.67 -31.67
CA GLU A 96 6.16 2.07 -32.98
C GLU A 96 5.60 3.36 -33.60
N LYS A 97 4.74 4.12 -32.90
CA LYS A 97 4.35 5.46 -33.41
C LYS A 97 5.22 6.51 -32.75
N THR A 98 6.36 6.80 -33.38
CA THR A 98 7.19 7.98 -33.16
C THR A 98 6.30 9.22 -33.19
N VAL A 99 5.82 9.66 -32.02
CA VAL A 99 5.09 10.91 -31.85
C VAL A 99 6.03 12.02 -32.32
N ASN A 100 5.53 12.92 -33.16
CA ASN A 100 6.28 14.05 -33.70
C ASN A 100 6.75 14.94 -32.53
N ARG A 101 8.01 14.73 -32.10
CA ARG A 101 8.60 15.20 -30.83
C ARG A 101 8.67 16.72 -30.68
N GLU A 102 8.46 17.49 -31.76
CA GLU A 102 8.60 18.94 -31.75
C GLU A 102 7.30 19.71 -31.45
N SER A 103 6.14 19.04 -31.35
CA SER A 103 4.84 19.72 -31.25
C SER A 103 3.91 19.26 -30.12
N THR A 104 4.41 18.54 -29.10
CA THR A 104 3.56 18.23 -27.94
C THR A 104 3.58 19.41 -26.97
N ARG A 105 2.41 20.03 -26.74
CA ARG A 105 2.23 21.05 -25.70
C ARG A 105 2.33 20.49 -24.27
N LEU A 106 2.58 19.19 -24.11
CA LEU A 106 2.78 18.50 -22.85
C LEU A 106 4.17 18.77 -22.27
N LYS A 107 4.24 19.15 -21.00
CA LYS A 107 5.49 19.30 -20.22
C LYS A 107 5.41 18.54 -18.90
N LEU A 108 6.44 17.76 -18.59
CA LEU A 108 6.57 17.02 -17.33
C LEU A 108 7.67 17.66 -16.48
N PHE A 109 7.38 18.02 -15.24
CA PHE A 109 8.40 18.48 -14.30
C PHE A 109 8.37 17.62 -13.03
N SER A 110 9.55 17.34 -12.49
CA SER A 110 9.68 16.67 -11.20
C SER A 110 9.95 17.71 -10.12
N GLY A 111 9.30 17.57 -8.97
CA GLY A 111 9.84 18.14 -7.74
C GLY A 111 10.94 17.24 -7.17
N THR A 112 11.38 17.54 -5.95
CA THR A 112 12.51 16.88 -5.28
C THR A 112 12.11 15.65 -4.49
N ALA A 113 10.81 15.39 -4.28
CA ALA A 113 10.35 14.33 -3.40
C ALA A 113 10.57 12.93 -3.99
N ASN A 114 10.39 12.73 -5.31
CA ASN A 114 10.67 11.42 -5.94
C ASN A 114 11.17 11.55 -7.39
N PRO A 115 12.39 12.05 -7.62
CA PRO A 115 12.93 12.26 -8.96
C PRO A 115 13.12 10.95 -9.75
N THR A 116 13.30 9.83 -9.06
CA THR A 116 13.47 8.50 -9.68
C THR A 116 12.19 8.08 -10.38
N LEU A 117 11.04 8.10 -9.70
CA LEU A 117 9.75 7.79 -10.31
C LEU A 117 9.42 8.75 -11.46
N SER A 118 9.69 10.05 -11.28
CA SER A 118 9.46 11.04 -12.35
C SER A 118 10.25 10.73 -13.63
N LYS A 119 11.50 10.29 -13.50
CA LYS A 119 12.32 9.88 -14.65
C LYS A 119 11.81 8.59 -15.30
N GLU A 120 11.34 7.63 -14.51
CA GLU A 120 10.74 6.40 -15.03
C GLU A 120 9.45 6.69 -15.82
N ILE A 121 8.59 7.59 -15.30
CA ILE A 121 7.37 8.03 -15.98
C ILE A 121 7.71 8.74 -17.30
N ALA A 122 8.66 9.69 -17.27
CA ALA A 122 9.10 10.38 -18.48
C ALA A 122 9.65 9.40 -19.53
N ARG A 123 10.45 8.41 -19.10
CA ARG A 123 10.98 7.36 -19.98
C ARG A 123 9.87 6.52 -20.60
N TYR A 124 8.88 6.08 -19.81
CA TYR A 124 7.72 5.35 -20.34
C TYR A 124 6.99 6.16 -21.41
N MET A 125 6.83 7.46 -21.18
CA MET A 125 6.16 8.37 -22.11
C MET A 125 7.02 8.74 -23.34
N GLY A 126 8.30 8.34 -23.38
CA GLY A 126 9.23 8.72 -24.44
C GLY A 126 9.62 10.21 -24.42
N LEU A 127 9.52 10.85 -23.26
CA LEU A 127 9.76 12.27 -23.01
C LEU A 127 10.95 12.51 -22.08
N GLU A 128 11.48 13.72 -22.10
CA GLU A 128 12.44 14.21 -21.09
C GLU A 128 11.70 15.03 -20.03
N LEU A 129 12.23 15.04 -18.80
CA LEU A 129 11.76 15.97 -17.79
C LEU A 129 12.18 17.39 -18.17
N GLY A 130 11.24 18.31 -18.02
CA GLY A 130 11.48 19.73 -18.20
C GLY A 130 12.50 20.27 -17.21
N LYS A 131 13.22 21.30 -17.63
CA LYS A 131 14.29 21.92 -16.87
C LYS A 131 13.70 22.84 -15.80
N ILE A 132 13.89 22.48 -14.54
CA ILE A 132 13.45 23.25 -13.38
C ILE A 132 14.59 23.35 -12.37
N ASN A 133 14.79 24.55 -11.82
CA ASN A 133 15.74 24.78 -10.74
C ASN A 133 14.96 24.91 -9.43
N ILE A 134 15.15 23.95 -8.54
CA ILE A 134 14.57 23.96 -7.19
C ILE A 134 15.73 23.98 -6.20
N LYS A 135 15.75 24.98 -5.32
CA LYS A 135 16.77 25.11 -4.27
C LYS A 135 16.15 25.64 -2.99
N ARG A 136 16.90 25.52 -1.89
CA ARG A 136 16.56 26.13 -0.60
C ARG A 136 17.46 27.32 -0.34
N PHE A 137 16.87 28.43 0.10
CA PHE A 137 17.64 29.55 0.65
C PHE A 137 18.24 29.17 2.01
N ALA A 138 19.13 30.01 2.54
CA ALA A 138 19.85 29.71 3.78
C ALA A 138 18.93 29.57 5.02
N ASP A 139 17.76 30.20 4.97
CA ASP A 139 16.69 30.13 5.98
C ASP A 139 15.68 28.99 5.75
N GLY A 140 15.85 28.20 4.68
CA GLY A 140 15.00 27.07 4.34
C GLY A 140 13.86 27.36 3.38
N GLU A 141 13.66 28.62 2.97
CA GLU A 141 12.63 28.98 2.00
C GLU A 141 12.85 28.31 0.64
N ILE A 142 11.75 27.98 -0.05
CA ILE A 142 11.77 27.25 -1.31
C ILE A 142 11.84 28.22 -2.48
N TYR A 143 12.86 28.05 -3.32
CA TYR A 143 12.96 28.74 -4.59
C TYR A 143 12.69 27.78 -5.74
N VAL A 144 11.81 28.17 -6.65
CA VAL A 144 11.52 27.44 -7.89
C VAL A 144 11.63 28.37 -9.08
N GLN A 145 12.36 27.93 -10.11
CA GLN A 145 12.45 28.63 -11.39
C GLN A 145 12.38 27.64 -12.55
N LEU A 146 11.35 27.78 -13.38
CA LEU A 146 11.24 27.10 -14.67
C LEU A 146 12.34 27.63 -15.61
N GLN A 147 13.15 26.74 -16.18
CA GLN A 147 14.25 27.09 -17.10
C GLN A 147 13.83 27.00 -18.57
N GLU A 148 12.55 26.81 -18.84
CA GLU A 148 11.95 26.78 -20.16
C GLU A 148 10.53 27.37 -20.13
N SER A 149 10.05 27.80 -21.29
CA SER A 149 8.68 28.34 -21.40
C SER A 149 7.64 27.23 -21.24
N VAL A 150 6.65 27.49 -20.39
CA VAL A 150 5.44 26.68 -20.25
C VAL A 150 4.20 27.39 -20.77
N ARG A 151 4.35 28.54 -21.46
CA ARG A 151 3.23 29.35 -21.93
C ARG A 151 2.33 28.55 -22.86
N GLY A 152 1.06 28.39 -22.49
CA GLY A 152 0.08 27.66 -23.28
C GLY A 152 0.25 26.14 -23.28
N CYS A 153 1.17 25.61 -22.47
CA CYS A 153 1.43 24.17 -22.32
C CYS A 153 0.48 23.51 -21.31
N ASP A 154 0.30 22.20 -21.47
CA ASP A 154 -0.31 21.32 -20.47
C ASP A 154 0.82 20.75 -19.60
N VAL A 155 0.88 21.21 -18.35
CA VAL A 155 1.98 20.93 -17.43
C VAL A 155 1.57 19.87 -16.42
N TYR A 156 2.41 18.87 -16.23
CA TYR A 156 2.25 17.81 -15.23
C TYR A 156 3.39 17.90 -14.22
N LEU A 157 3.05 18.12 -12.95
CA LEU A 157 4.00 18.28 -11.85
C LEU A 157 4.02 17.02 -10.98
N LEU A 158 5.10 16.24 -11.06
CA LEU A 158 5.28 15.02 -10.30
C LEU A 158 5.92 15.31 -8.95
N GLN A 159 5.10 15.25 -7.89
CA GLN A 159 5.55 15.53 -6.54
C GLN A 159 4.66 14.81 -5.51
N PRO A 160 5.08 13.65 -4.98
CA PRO A 160 4.43 13.09 -3.80
C PRO A 160 4.65 14.01 -2.59
N THR A 161 3.69 14.03 -1.67
CA THR A 161 3.75 14.83 -0.44
C THR A 161 4.12 13.96 0.77
N CYS A 162 5.12 13.10 0.56
CA CYS A 162 5.69 12.19 1.56
C CYS A 162 6.62 12.94 2.55
N PRO A 163 7.04 12.32 3.67
CA PRO A 163 7.97 12.93 4.60
C PRO A 163 9.27 13.44 3.91
N PRO A 164 9.73 14.66 4.21
CA PRO A 164 9.11 15.66 5.10
C PRO A 164 7.89 16.34 4.41
N ALA A 165 6.69 16.13 4.99
CA ALA A 165 5.43 16.30 4.28
C ALA A 165 5.11 17.78 3.97
N ASN A 166 5.45 18.68 4.88
CA ASN A 166 5.13 20.10 4.75
C ASN A 166 5.98 20.75 3.67
N GLU A 167 7.24 20.37 3.61
CA GLU A 167 8.26 20.88 2.72
C GLU A 167 8.00 20.42 1.29
N ASN A 168 7.63 19.14 1.12
CA ASN A 168 7.25 18.60 -0.17
C ASN A 168 5.91 19.14 -0.67
N LEU A 169 4.96 19.39 0.24
CA LEU A 169 3.70 20.07 -0.08
C LEU A 169 3.93 21.53 -0.49
N LEU A 170 4.68 22.30 0.30
CA LEU A 170 4.97 23.70 -0.03
C LEU A 170 5.74 23.80 -1.35
N GLU A 171 6.67 22.87 -1.62
CA GLU A 171 7.38 22.81 -2.90
C GLU A 171 6.41 22.61 -4.07
N LEU A 172 5.45 21.68 -3.95
CA LEU A 172 4.40 21.50 -4.97
C LEU A 172 3.61 22.80 -5.19
N LEU A 173 3.20 23.49 -4.11
CA LEU A 173 2.44 24.74 -4.22
C LEU A 173 3.24 25.84 -4.94
N VAL A 174 4.53 25.97 -4.63
CA VAL A 174 5.43 26.95 -5.29
C VAL A 174 5.66 26.57 -6.76
N MET A 175 5.79 25.27 -7.08
CA MET A 175 5.86 24.81 -8.48
C MET A 175 4.59 25.12 -9.27
N ILE A 176 3.40 24.90 -8.68
CA ILE A 176 2.11 25.25 -9.29
C ILE A 176 2.04 26.76 -9.55
N ASP A 177 2.35 27.59 -8.55
CA ASP A 177 2.31 29.04 -8.69
C ASP A 177 3.27 29.55 -9.77
N ALA A 178 4.49 28.99 -9.85
CA ALA A 178 5.46 29.31 -10.90
C ALA A 178 4.91 29.01 -12.31
N CYS A 179 4.26 27.85 -12.50
CA CYS A 179 3.63 27.49 -13.77
C CYS A 179 2.45 28.41 -14.12
N ARG A 180 1.60 28.73 -13.12
CA ARG A 180 0.45 29.63 -13.28
C ARG A 180 0.89 31.01 -13.74
N ARG A 181 1.87 31.61 -13.07
CA ARG A 181 2.42 32.94 -13.42
C ARG A 181 3.15 32.93 -14.76
N ALA A 182 3.75 31.79 -15.13
CA ALA A 182 4.35 31.58 -16.46
C ALA A 182 3.32 31.30 -17.57
N SER A 183 2.01 31.43 -17.28
CA SER A 183 0.91 31.28 -18.24
C SER A 183 0.78 29.87 -18.83
N ALA A 184 1.03 28.83 -18.03
CA ALA A 184 0.62 27.47 -18.38
C ALA A 184 -0.89 27.42 -18.69
N LYS A 185 -1.29 26.61 -19.68
CA LYS A 185 -2.71 26.46 -20.05
C LYS A 185 -3.45 25.62 -19.01
N ASN A 186 -2.85 24.48 -18.67
CA ASN A 186 -3.36 23.55 -17.66
C ASN A 186 -2.21 23.09 -16.76
N ILE A 187 -2.48 22.93 -15.47
CA ILE A 187 -1.54 22.43 -14.46
C ILE A 187 -2.19 21.24 -13.76
N THR A 188 -1.67 20.05 -14.03
CA THR A 188 -2.06 18.81 -13.35
C THR A 188 -1.05 18.50 -12.26
N ALA A 189 -1.49 18.48 -11.00
CA ALA A 189 -0.66 18.01 -9.90
C ALA A 189 -0.70 16.48 -9.85
N VAL A 190 0.41 15.84 -10.19
CA VAL A 190 0.60 14.38 -10.11
C VAL A 190 1.21 14.08 -8.75
N ILE A 191 0.39 13.53 -7.84
CA ILE A 191 0.71 13.31 -6.43
C ILE A 191 0.62 11.81 -6.13
N PRO A 192 1.68 11.01 -6.44
CA PRO A 192 1.66 9.56 -6.24
C PRO A 192 1.38 9.13 -4.80
N TYR A 193 1.71 9.96 -3.81
CA TYR A 193 1.30 9.78 -2.42
C TYR A 193 0.75 11.10 -1.88
N PHE A 194 -0.53 11.10 -1.49
CA PHE A 194 -1.22 12.24 -0.90
C PHE A 194 -1.02 12.25 0.63
N GLY A 195 -0.08 13.08 1.10
CA GLY A 195 0.13 13.33 2.52
C GLY A 195 -1.12 13.90 3.19
N TYR A 196 -1.21 13.78 4.51
CA TYR A 196 -2.39 14.14 5.31
C TYR A 196 -3.67 13.33 5.03
N ALA A 197 -3.67 12.38 4.08
CA ALA A 197 -4.86 11.59 3.71
C ALA A 197 -5.55 10.84 4.86
N ARG A 198 -4.82 10.51 5.94
CA ARG A 198 -5.38 9.86 7.14
C ARG A 198 -6.22 10.80 8.03
N ALA A 199 -6.07 12.11 7.86
CA ALA A 199 -6.84 13.14 8.55
C ALA A 199 -8.00 13.63 7.66
N ASP A 200 -8.82 12.68 7.20
CA ASP A 200 -9.92 12.88 6.26
C ASP A 200 -11.25 13.16 6.95
N ARG A 201 -11.42 12.87 8.24
CA ARG A 201 -12.65 13.15 8.98
C ARG A 201 -12.35 13.46 10.44
N LYS A 202 -13.35 14.04 11.13
CA LYS A 202 -13.30 14.21 12.58
C LYS A 202 -13.75 12.92 13.25
N THR A 203 -12.87 12.29 14.00
CA THR A 203 -13.17 11.14 14.87
C THR A 203 -13.54 11.60 16.28
N GLN A 204 -13.05 12.78 16.69
CA GLN A 204 -13.35 13.43 17.96
C GLN A 204 -13.74 14.91 17.76
N GLY A 205 -14.25 15.52 18.84
CA GLY A 205 -14.51 16.95 18.85
C GLY A 205 -13.23 17.77 18.63
N ARG A 206 -13.35 18.85 17.84
CA ARG A 206 -12.29 19.87 17.61
C ARG A 206 -11.04 19.39 16.86
N GLU A 207 -11.14 18.31 16.10
CA GLU A 207 -10.10 17.90 15.13
C GLU A 207 -10.20 18.70 13.82
N SER A 208 -9.06 18.85 13.14
CA SER A 208 -9.00 19.36 11.76
C SER A 208 -9.33 18.26 10.75
N ILE A 209 -9.73 18.67 9.55
CA ILE A 209 -9.79 17.79 8.38
C ILE A 209 -8.63 18.22 7.47
N ALA A 210 -7.42 17.81 7.82
CA ALA A 210 -6.21 18.29 7.15
C ALA A 210 -6.17 17.88 5.67
N ALA A 211 -6.70 16.71 5.30
CA ALA A 211 -6.80 16.31 3.90
C ALA A 211 -7.61 17.32 3.06
N LYS A 212 -8.72 17.85 3.60
CA LYS A 212 -9.52 18.89 2.94
C LYS A 212 -8.79 20.23 2.89
N LEU A 213 -8.07 20.59 3.95
CA LEU A 213 -7.23 21.80 3.94
C LEU A 213 -6.16 21.71 2.83
N VAL A 214 -5.47 20.58 2.71
CA VAL A 214 -4.46 20.34 1.67
C VAL A 214 -5.08 20.39 0.28
N ALA A 215 -6.26 19.79 0.10
CA ALA A 215 -6.99 19.88 -1.17
C ALA A 215 -7.33 21.34 -1.55
N ASN A 216 -7.79 22.14 -0.58
CA ASN A 216 -8.10 23.55 -0.79
C ASN A 216 -6.87 24.35 -1.25
N ILE A 217 -5.75 24.22 -0.56
CA ILE A 217 -4.56 25.02 -0.87
C ILE A 217 -3.90 24.59 -2.19
N ILE A 218 -3.96 23.32 -2.58
CA ILE A 218 -3.53 22.86 -3.91
C ILE A 218 -4.40 23.46 -5.01
N THR A 219 -5.72 23.48 -4.80
CA THR A 219 -6.67 24.08 -5.74
C THR A 219 -6.43 25.60 -5.85
N GLU A 220 -6.29 26.29 -4.72
CA GLU A 220 -6.07 27.75 -4.66
C GLU A 220 -4.70 28.17 -5.23
N ALA A 221 -3.66 27.35 -5.06
CA ALA A 221 -2.37 27.58 -5.70
C ALA A 221 -2.48 27.60 -7.24
N GLY A 222 -3.51 26.96 -7.81
CA GLY A 222 -3.84 27.04 -9.23
C GLY A 222 -3.77 25.72 -9.97
N ALA A 223 -3.83 24.57 -9.28
CA ALA A 223 -3.98 23.29 -9.97
C ALA A 223 -5.34 23.23 -10.70
N ASN A 224 -5.35 22.75 -11.94
CA ASN A 224 -6.56 22.54 -12.73
C ASN A 224 -7.09 21.10 -12.59
N ARG A 225 -6.23 20.17 -12.20
CA ARG A 225 -6.52 18.73 -12.04
C ARG A 225 -5.55 18.12 -11.04
N VAL A 226 -5.98 17.07 -10.35
CA VAL A 226 -5.12 16.23 -9.53
C VAL A 226 -5.12 14.81 -10.06
N LEU A 227 -3.95 14.17 -10.11
CA LEU A 227 -3.82 12.74 -10.30
C LEU A 227 -3.17 12.17 -9.03
N SER A 228 -3.79 11.17 -8.39
CA SER A 228 -3.23 10.58 -7.17
C SER A 228 -3.46 9.08 -7.10
N CYS A 229 -2.55 8.35 -6.46
CA CYS A 229 -2.64 6.91 -6.30
C CYS A 229 -3.28 6.53 -4.97
N ASP A 230 -4.14 5.50 -4.98
CA ASP A 230 -4.70 4.81 -3.80
C ASP A 230 -4.93 5.73 -2.58
N LEU A 231 -5.75 6.77 -2.77
CA LEU A 231 -6.16 7.67 -1.69
C LEU A 231 -6.69 6.85 -0.51
N HIS A 232 -6.24 7.19 0.70
CA HIS A 232 -6.62 6.49 1.94
C HIS A 232 -8.13 6.30 2.07
N SER A 233 -8.89 7.32 1.63
CA SER A 233 -10.34 7.38 1.65
C SER A 233 -10.83 7.90 0.30
N GLY A 234 -11.63 7.11 -0.42
CA GLY A 234 -12.15 7.47 -1.74
C GLY A 234 -13.02 8.74 -1.72
N GLN A 235 -13.60 9.07 -0.56
CA GLN A 235 -14.34 10.31 -0.33
C GLN A 235 -13.46 11.56 -0.49
N SER A 236 -12.13 11.44 -0.34
CA SER A 236 -11.19 12.55 -0.49
C SER A 236 -11.20 13.16 -1.89
N ILE A 237 -11.68 12.41 -2.90
CA ILE A 237 -11.94 12.95 -4.25
C ILE A 237 -12.89 14.15 -4.17
N GLY A 238 -13.93 14.07 -3.33
CA GLY A 238 -14.90 15.14 -3.12
C GLY A 238 -14.38 16.34 -2.33
N TYR A 239 -13.10 16.34 -1.92
CA TYR A 239 -12.48 17.52 -1.31
C TYR A 239 -12.01 18.54 -2.34
N PHE A 240 -11.85 18.12 -3.60
CA PHE A 240 -11.45 18.99 -4.69
C PHE A 240 -12.67 19.44 -5.48
N ASP A 241 -12.71 20.73 -5.80
CA ASP A 241 -13.70 21.30 -6.73
C ASP A 241 -13.21 21.20 -8.20
N ILE A 242 -12.01 20.64 -8.40
CA ILE A 242 -11.36 20.34 -9.68
C ILE A 242 -11.36 18.83 -9.94
N PRO A 243 -11.25 18.37 -11.20
CA PRO A 243 -11.19 16.94 -11.51
C PRO A 243 -10.03 16.23 -10.79
N VAL A 244 -10.33 15.04 -10.27
CA VAL A 244 -9.34 14.15 -9.65
C VAL A 244 -9.36 12.80 -10.32
N ASP A 245 -8.24 12.40 -10.89
CA ASP A 245 -8.00 11.05 -11.39
C ASP A 245 -7.39 10.20 -10.28
N HIS A 246 -8.21 9.34 -9.69
CA HIS A 246 -7.80 8.41 -8.64
C HIS A 246 -7.33 7.08 -9.26
N VAL A 247 -6.02 6.87 -9.22
CA VAL A 247 -5.35 5.71 -9.82
C VAL A 247 -5.22 4.58 -8.81
N TYR A 248 -5.77 3.42 -9.11
CA TYR A 248 -5.61 2.23 -8.28
C TYR A 248 -4.32 1.48 -8.66
N CYS A 249 -3.37 1.37 -7.74
CA CYS A 249 -2.10 0.67 -8.00
C CYS A 249 -2.16 -0.84 -7.74
N GLN A 250 -3.29 -1.34 -7.21
CA GLN A 250 -3.50 -2.78 -7.00
C GLN A 250 -3.12 -3.67 -8.20
N PRO A 251 -3.33 -3.31 -9.49
CA PRO A 251 -2.98 -4.18 -10.60
C PRO A 251 -1.47 -4.47 -10.68
N VAL A 252 -0.62 -3.51 -10.30
CA VAL A 252 0.84 -3.68 -10.29
C VAL A 252 1.26 -4.77 -9.30
N ILE A 253 0.64 -4.79 -8.12
CA ILE A 253 0.90 -5.81 -7.08
C ILE A 253 0.28 -7.15 -7.48
N LEU A 254 -0.94 -7.14 -8.02
CA LEU A 254 -1.63 -8.35 -8.47
C LEU A 254 -0.87 -9.06 -9.59
N ASP A 255 -0.37 -8.34 -10.59
CA ASP A 255 0.43 -8.90 -11.68
C ASP A 255 1.71 -9.55 -11.13
N TYR A 256 2.37 -8.91 -10.17
CA TYR A 256 3.54 -9.47 -9.52
C TYR A 256 3.21 -10.74 -8.71
N LEU A 257 2.14 -10.75 -7.91
CA LEU A 257 1.71 -11.94 -7.17
C LEU A 257 1.27 -13.07 -8.09
N ALA A 258 0.57 -12.77 -9.20
CA ALA A 258 0.18 -13.74 -10.20
C ALA A 258 1.38 -14.37 -10.91
N SER A 259 2.50 -13.64 -11.02
CA SER A 259 3.75 -14.18 -11.53
C SER A 259 4.43 -15.17 -10.57
N LYS A 260 4.02 -15.21 -9.29
CA LYS A 260 4.50 -16.20 -8.34
C LYS A 260 3.71 -17.50 -8.52
N THR A 261 4.40 -18.64 -8.48
CA THR A 261 3.81 -19.98 -8.59
C THR A 261 3.11 -20.40 -7.29
N ILE A 262 2.23 -19.56 -6.75
CA ILE A 262 1.42 -19.87 -5.57
C ILE A 262 0.09 -20.48 -6.06
N CYS A 263 -0.25 -21.67 -5.57
CA CYS A 263 -1.51 -22.32 -5.91
C CYS A 263 -2.69 -21.44 -5.45
N SER A 264 -3.65 -21.16 -6.33
CA SER A 264 -4.81 -20.30 -5.98
C SER A 264 -5.64 -20.85 -4.82
N ASN A 265 -5.68 -22.18 -4.65
CA ASN A 265 -6.41 -22.83 -3.55
C ASN A 265 -5.70 -22.67 -2.19
N ASP A 266 -4.43 -22.26 -2.19
CA ASP A 266 -3.64 -22.07 -0.98
C ASP A 266 -3.67 -20.61 -0.50
N LEU A 267 -4.28 -19.69 -1.24
CA LEU A 267 -4.26 -18.27 -0.92
C LEU A 267 -5.39 -17.86 0.00
N VAL A 268 -5.12 -16.88 0.84
CA VAL A 268 -6.14 -16.10 1.57
C VAL A 268 -5.69 -14.65 1.61
N VAL A 269 -6.56 -13.74 1.18
CA VAL A 269 -6.31 -12.30 1.28
C VAL A 269 -6.76 -11.83 2.65
N VAL A 270 -5.93 -11.05 3.32
CA VAL A 270 -6.17 -10.62 4.70
C VAL A 270 -6.25 -9.10 4.76
N SER A 271 -7.34 -8.59 5.34
CA SER A 271 -7.43 -7.20 5.76
C SER A 271 -6.77 -7.01 7.13
N PRO A 272 -5.74 -6.16 7.27
CA PRO A 272 -5.04 -5.94 8.55
C PRO A 272 -5.91 -5.27 9.62
N ASP A 273 -6.99 -4.61 9.20
CA ASP A 273 -8.01 -4.03 10.06
C ASP A 273 -9.40 -4.02 9.39
N VAL A 274 -10.41 -3.51 10.09
CA VAL A 274 -11.79 -3.42 9.60
C VAL A 274 -11.95 -2.34 8.51
N GLY A 275 -11.13 -1.29 8.52
CA GLY A 275 -11.19 -0.20 7.54
C GLY A 275 -10.76 -0.65 6.13
N GLY A 276 -9.79 -1.56 6.05
CA GLY A 276 -9.26 -2.10 4.80
C GLY A 276 -10.12 -3.16 4.11
N VAL A 277 -11.24 -3.60 4.70
CA VAL A 277 -11.98 -4.80 4.23
C VAL A 277 -12.49 -4.66 2.80
N ALA A 278 -12.96 -3.48 2.40
CA ALA A 278 -13.42 -3.24 1.03
C ALA A 278 -12.27 -3.39 0.01
N ARG A 279 -11.07 -2.90 0.37
CA ARG A 279 -9.86 -3.02 -0.45
C ARG A 279 -9.42 -4.47 -0.55
N ALA A 280 -9.30 -5.16 0.59
CA ALA A 280 -8.92 -6.57 0.64
C ALA A 280 -9.90 -7.45 -0.18
N ARG A 281 -11.21 -7.18 -0.10
CA ARG A 281 -12.22 -7.88 -0.91
C ARG A 281 -12.07 -7.62 -2.41
N SER A 282 -11.84 -6.37 -2.82
CA SER A 282 -11.57 -6.03 -4.23
C SER A 282 -10.33 -6.74 -4.74
N PHE A 283 -9.27 -6.76 -3.94
CA PHE A 283 -8.01 -7.43 -4.25
C PHE A 283 -8.20 -8.95 -4.40
N ALA A 284 -8.90 -9.58 -3.45
CA ALA A 284 -9.20 -11.01 -3.45
C ALA A 284 -9.98 -11.45 -4.70
N LYS A 285 -10.98 -10.66 -5.11
CA LYS A 285 -11.76 -10.93 -6.33
C LYS A 285 -10.88 -11.01 -7.58
N LYS A 286 -9.84 -10.16 -7.67
CA LYS A 286 -8.89 -10.13 -8.79
C LYS A 286 -7.81 -11.21 -8.69
N LEU A 287 -7.51 -11.67 -7.47
CA LEU A 287 -6.58 -12.76 -7.21
C LEU A 287 -7.31 -14.11 -7.19
N SER A 288 -7.91 -14.48 -8.33
CA SER A 288 -8.62 -15.76 -8.52
C SER A 288 -9.76 -16.01 -7.53
N ASP A 289 -10.49 -14.97 -7.14
CA ASP A 289 -11.57 -15.05 -6.14
C ASP A 289 -11.12 -15.69 -4.80
N ALA A 290 -9.92 -15.33 -4.36
CA ALA A 290 -9.32 -15.88 -3.14
C ALA A 290 -10.22 -15.65 -1.91
N PRO A 291 -10.24 -16.58 -0.94
CA PRO A 291 -10.87 -16.37 0.35
C PRO A 291 -10.39 -15.09 1.05
N LEU A 292 -11.29 -14.47 1.82
CA LEU A 292 -11.01 -13.26 2.61
C LEU A 292 -10.93 -13.61 4.10
N ALA A 293 -9.91 -13.09 4.79
CA ALA A 293 -9.84 -13.03 6.24
C ALA A 293 -9.66 -11.58 6.72
N ILE A 294 -10.03 -11.32 7.97
CA ILE A 294 -10.04 -9.98 8.57
C ILE A 294 -9.48 -10.07 9.98
N VAL A 295 -8.51 -9.20 10.29
CA VAL A 295 -8.03 -8.99 11.65
C VAL A 295 -8.93 -7.96 12.32
N ASP A 296 -9.78 -8.39 13.25
CA ASP A 296 -10.61 -7.51 14.09
C ASP A 296 -9.83 -7.15 15.36
N LYS A 297 -9.37 -5.90 15.43
CA LYS A 297 -8.67 -5.37 16.58
C LYS A 297 -9.65 -4.64 17.50
N ARG A 298 -9.89 -5.20 18.70
CA ARG A 298 -10.70 -4.55 19.73
C ARG A 298 -9.82 -3.93 20.81
N ARG A 299 -10.03 -2.64 21.07
CA ARG A 299 -9.44 -1.92 22.21
C ARG A 299 -10.49 -1.77 23.31
N HIS A 300 -10.34 -2.50 24.41
CA HIS A 300 -11.22 -2.39 25.58
C HIS A 300 -10.76 -1.28 26.53
N GLY A 301 -10.51 -0.08 25.99
CA GLY A 301 -10.10 1.10 26.76
C GLY A 301 -8.58 1.36 26.82
N PRO A 302 -8.18 2.57 27.27
CA PRO A 302 -6.77 2.88 27.53
C PRO A 302 -6.28 2.01 28.68
N ASN A 303 -5.24 1.19 28.46
CA ASN A 303 -4.59 0.26 29.40
C ASN A 303 -5.08 -1.20 29.43
N VAL A 304 -5.98 -1.63 28.54
CA VAL A 304 -6.30 -3.06 28.37
C VAL A 304 -5.55 -3.63 27.18
N ALA A 305 -5.01 -4.85 27.33
CA ALA A 305 -4.30 -5.57 26.27
C ALA A 305 -5.14 -5.62 24.98
N GLU A 306 -4.51 -5.34 23.84
CA GLU A 306 -5.18 -5.36 22.54
C GLU A 306 -5.58 -6.81 22.23
N VAL A 307 -6.89 -7.09 22.18
CA VAL A 307 -7.40 -8.40 21.73
C VAL A 307 -7.53 -8.32 20.22
N MET A 308 -6.82 -9.21 19.52
CA MET A 308 -6.94 -9.37 18.08
C MET A 308 -7.65 -10.69 17.80
N ASN A 309 -8.75 -10.62 17.07
CA ASN A 309 -9.47 -11.80 16.60
C ASN A 309 -9.27 -11.94 15.09
N LEU A 310 -9.16 -13.18 14.62
CA LEU A 310 -9.14 -13.49 13.21
C LEU A 310 -10.54 -13.97 12.77
N ILE A 311 -11.08 -13.34 11.73
CA ILE A 311 -12.32 -13.78 11.07
C ILE A 311 -11.93 -14.33 9.70
N GLY A 312 -12.18 -15.61 9.47
CA GLY A 312 -11.78 -16.32 8.24
C GLY A 312 -10.75 -17.42 8.51
N ASP A 313 -10.66 -18.39 7.60
CA ASP A 313 -9.75 -19.55 7.74
C ASP A 313 -8.45 -19.33 6.98
N VAL A 314 -7.33 -19.35 7.71
CA VAL A 314 -5.97 -19.13 7.20
C VAL A 314 -5.07 -20.36 7.38
N LYS A 315 -5.60 -21.45 7.97
CA LYS A 315 -4.78 -22.60 8.39
C LYS A 315 -4.21 -23.32 7.17
N GLY A 316 -2.88 -23.47 7.14
CA GLY A 316 -2.13 -24.11 6.06
C GLY A 316 -2.02 -23.27 4.78
N LYS A 317 -2.56 -22.05 4.76
CA LYS A 317 -2.61 -21.15 3.60
C LYS A 317 -1.48 -20.15 3.58
N VAL A 318 -1.23 -19.58 2.40
CA VAL A 318 -0.42 -18.38 2.18
C VAL A 318 -1.32 -17.17 2.36
N ALA A 319 -1.03 -16.38 3.40
CA ALA A 319 -1.80 -15.18 3.72
C ALA A 319 -1.19 -13.94 3.05
N VAL A 320 -1.98 -13.22 2.25
CA VAL A 320 -1.58 -11.97 1.60
C VAL A 320 -2.28 -10.81 2.31
N MET A 321 -1.56 -10.14 3.20
CA MET A 321 -2.06 -8.94 3.89
C MET A 321 -2.00 -7.74 2.94
N VAL A 322 -3.12 -7.03 2.78
CA VAL A 322 -3.20 -5.89 1.83
C VAL A 322 -3.66 -4.63 2.56
N ASP A 323 -2.87 -3.56 2.47
CA ASP A 323 -3.22 -2.23 2.98
C ASP A 323 -2.91 -1.13 1.95
N ASP A 324 -3.42 0.10 2.12
CA ASP A 324 -3.03 1.22 1.26
C ASP A 324 -1.62 1.70 1.58
N MET A 325 -1.26 1.69 2.86
CA MET A 325 0.05 2.17 3.30
C MET A 325 0.58 1.41 4.52
N ILE A 326 1.90 1.37 4.65
CA ILE A 326 2.58 0.89 5.86
C ILE A 326 3.38 2.05 6.44
N ASP A 327 2.96 2.53 7.61
CA ASP A 327 3.64 3.60 8.34
C ASP A 327 4.65 3.05 9.34
N THR A 328 4.24 2.75 10.58
CA THR A 328 5.13 2.18 11.61
C THR A 328 5.18 0.65 11.60
N ALA A 329 4.50 0.01 10.65
CA ALA A 329 4.32 -1.45 10.54
C ALA A 329 3.72 -2.17 11.79
N GLY A 330 3.23 -1.45 12.79
CA GLY A 330 2.72 -2.05 14.03
C GLY A 330 1.49 -2.93 13.83
N THR A 331 0.52 -2.47 13.02
CA THR A 331 -0.70 -3.23 12.71
C THR A 331 -0.36 -4.48 11.91
N ILE A 332 0.40 -4.33 10.82
CA ILE A 332 0.69 -5.44 9.92
C ILE A 332 1.57 -6.52 10.57
N ALA A 333 2.57 -6.15 11.38
CA ALA A 333 3.41 -7.12 12.10
C ALA A 333 2.62 -7.91 13.16
N LYS A 334 1.74 -7.23 13.91
CA LYS A 334 0.85 -7.91 14.87
C LYS A 334 -0.14 -8.84 14.17
N GLY A 335 -0.70 -8.42 13.04
CA GLY A 335 -1.56 -9.26 12.22
C GLY A 335 -0.81 -10.49 11.68
N ALA A 336 0.41 -10.32 11.17
CA ALA A 336 1.25 -11.43 10.70
C ALA A 336 1.57 -12.45 11.80
N ALA A 337 1.90 -11.98 13.01
CA ALA A 337 2.10 -12.85 14.16
C ALA A 337 0.83 -13.67 14.50
N LEU A 338 -0.35 -13.03 14.47
CA LEU A 338 -1.62 -13.72 14.67
C LEU A 338 -1.89 -14.75 13.56
N LEU A 339 -1.62 -14.41 12.30
CA LEU A 339 -1.81 -15.34 11.18
C LEU A 339 -0.96 -16.60 11.33
N HIS A 340 0.30 -16.46 11.76
CA HIS A 340 1.14 -17.62 12.06
C HIS A 340 0.63 -18.44 13.26
N GLN A 341 0.13 -17.78 14.32
CA GLN A 341 -0.49 -18.48 15.46
C GLN A 341 -1.72 -19.30 15.04
N GLU A 342 -2.51 -18.79 14.10
CA GLU A 342 -3.69 -19.46 13.53
C GLU A 342 -3.32 -20.48 12.42
N GLY A 343 -2.01 -20.66 12.16
CA GLY A 343 -1.49 -21.72 11.31
C GLY A 343 -1.29 -21.35 9.84
N ALA A 344 -1.21 -20.06 9.49
CA ALA A 344 -0.79 -19.65 8.15
C ALA A 344 0.65 -20.13 7.87
N ARG A 345 0.86 -20.68 6.67
CA ARG A 345 2.15 -21.23 6.21
C ARG A 345 3.16 -20.13 5.93
N GLU A 346 2.72 -19.10 5.22
CA GLU A 346 3.51 -17.95 4.81
C GLU A 346 2.66 -16.69 4.92
N VAL A 347 3.29 -15.55 5.18
CA VAL A 347 2.62 -14.24 5.24
C VAL A 347 3.34 -13.26 4.33
N TYR A 348 2.60 -12.67 3.40
CA TYR A 348 3.05 -11.58 2.53
C TYR A 348 2.41 -10.28 3.00
N ALA A 349 3.18 -9.19 3.01
CA ALA A 349 2.66 -7.84 3.22
C ALA A 349 2.65 -7.08 1.90
N CYS A 350 1.51 -6.50 1.53
CA CYS A 350 1.36 -5.69 0.33
C CYS A 350 0.83 -4.30 0.71
N CYS A 351 1.48 -3.24 0.22
CA CYS A 351 0.89 -1.91 0.26
C CYS A 351 1.28 -1.03 -0.92
N THR A 352 0.46 -0.02 -1.21
CA THR A 352 0.82 0.96 -2.23
C THR A 352 1.90 1.90 -1.69
N HIS A 353 1.71 2.47 -0.50
CA HIS A 353 2.58 3.52 0.03
C HIS A 353 3.47 3.04 1.19
N ALA A 354 4.78 2.99 0.95
CA ALA A 354 5.78 2.66 1.95
C ALA A 354 6.23 3.91 2.73
N VAL A 355 5.44 4.32 3.72
CA VAL A 355 5.77 5.48 4.57
C VAL A 355 6.94 5.14 5.51
N PHE A 356 6.96 3.93 6.07
CA PHE A 356 8.08 3.35 6.83
C PHE A 356 8.70 4.26 7.90
N SER A 357 7.86 4.96 8.67
CA SER A 357 8.34 5.69 9.85
C SER A 357 8.86 4.71 10.90
N PRO A 358 9.89 5.06 11.69
CA PRO A 358 10.39 4.17 12.75
C PRO A 358 9.28 3.71 13.71
N PRO A 359 9.31 2.45 14.19
CA PRO A 359 10.30 1.40 13.92
C PRO A 359 9.84 0.41 12.83
N ALA A 360 9.38 0.90 11.68
CA ALA A 360 8.82 0.03 10.63
C ALA A 360 9.78 -1.04 10.13
N ILE A 361 11.02 -0.67 9.80
CA ILE A 361 12.00 -1.60 9.22
C ILE A 361 12.28 -2.75 10.19
N GLU A 362 12.53 -2.46 11.46
CA GLU A 362 12.75 -3.49 12.50
C GLU A 362 11.60 -4.50 12.60
N ARG A 363 10.35 -4.04 12.44
CA ARG A 363 9.15 -4.89 12.50
C ARG A 363 8.94 -5.69 11.21
N LEU A 364 9.33 -5.14 10.07
CA LEU A 364 9.21 -5.82 8.78
C LEU A 364 10.30 -6.87 8.58
N THR A 365 11.47 -6.68 9.20
CA THR A 365 12.59 -7.64 9.19
C THR A 365 12.55 -8.64 10.34
N SER A 366 11.43 -8.79 11.05
CA SER A 366 11.34 -9.65 12.23
C SER A 366 11.21 -11.15 11.90
N GLY A 367 11.31 -11.52 10.62
CA GLY A 367 11.11 -12.89 10.13
C GLY A 367 9.64 -13.33 10.06
N LEU A 368 8.68 -12.41 10.22
CA LEU A 368 7.25 -12.70 10.12
C LEU A 368 6.71 -12.66 8.68
N PHE A 369 7.50 -12.14 7.74
CA PHE A 369 7.07 -11.93 6.36
C PHE A 369 7.95 -12.74 5.42
N GLN A 370 7.31 -13.47 4.52
CA GLN A 370 7.99 -14.10 3.41
C GLN A 370 8.48 -13.05 2.40
N GLU A 371 7.69 -11.98 2.24
CA GLU A 371 8.02 -10.83 1.40
C GLU A 371 7.16 -9.62 1.79
N VAL A 372 7.74 -8.42 1.65
CA VAL A 372 7.08 -7.13 1.79
C VAL A 372 7.09 -6.46 0.42
N ILE A 373 5.92 -6.39 -0.22
CA ILE A 373 5.73 -5.91 -1.58
C ILE A 373 5.12 -4.51 -1.51
N ILE A 374 5.86 -3.53 -2.04
CA ILE A 374 5.44 -2.13 -2.04
C ILE A 374 5.50 -1.54 -3.45
N THR A 375 4.93 -0.35 -3.64
CA THR A 375 5.19 0.43 -4.85
C THR A 375 6.17 1.57 -4.60
N ASN A 376 6.77 2.11 -5.66
CA ASN A 376 7.69 3.25 -5.61
C ASN A 376 6.98 4.63 -5.57
N THR A 377 5.71 4.71 -5.13
CA THR A 377 4.99 5.99 -4.93
C THR A 377 5.67 6.90 -3.90
N ILE A 378 6.35 6.32 -2.91
CA ILE A 378 7.25 6.98 -1.97
C ILE A 378 8.66 6.43 -2.22
N PRO A 379 9.72 7.26 -2.29
CA PRO A 379 11.08 6.75 -2.41
C PRO A 379 11.50 6.06 -1.11
N VAL A 380 12.15 4.89 -1.24
CA VAL A 380 12.76 4.20 -0.10
C VAL A 380 14.22 4.58 -0.03
N ALA A 381 14.67 5.06 1.13
CA ALA A 381 16.09 5.34 1.38
C ALA A 381 16.91 4.05 1.35
N GLU A 382 18.15 4.09 0.83
CA GLU A 382 19.01 2.90 0.69
C GLU A 382 19.15 2.10 2.00
N LYS A 383 19.29 2.79 3.14
CA LYS A 383 19.40 2.18 4.48
C LYS A 383 18.13 1.43 4.95
N ASN A 384 17.00 1.67 4.30
CA ASN A 384 15.71 1.06 4.62
C ASN A 384 15.41 -0.16 3.72
N TYR A 385 16.30 -0.52 2.79
CA TYR A 385 16.19 -1.77 2.06
C TYR A 385 16.56 -2.96 2.93
N PHE A 386 15.81 -4.05 2.77
CA PHE A 386 16.05 -5.33 3.44
C PHE A 386 15.75 -6.48 2.47
N PRO A 387 16.27 -7.70 2.71
CA PRO A 387 16.21 -8.80 1.74
C PRO A 387 14.81 -9.18 1.28
N GLU A 388 13.81 -9.10 2.17
CA GLU A 388 12.42 -9.44 1.89
C GLU A 388 11.63 -8.30 1.23
N LEU A 389 12.24 -7.13 1.01
CA LEU A 389 11.57 -5.97 0.40
C LEU A 389 11.61 -6.05 -1.13
N THR A 390 10.43 -6.05 -1.75
CA THR A 390 10.26 -5.87 -3.19
C THR A 390 9.58 -4.55 -3.49
N VAL A 391 10.20 -3.75 -4.36
CA VAL A 391 9.67 -2.45 -4.79
C VAL A 391 9.23 -2.54 -6.25
N LEU A 392 7.93 -2.35 -6.49
CA LEU A 392 7.33 -2.36 -7.82
C LEU A 392 7.15 -0.94 -8.34
N SER A 393 7.44 -0.74 -9.63
CA SER A 393 7.26 0.58 -10.25
C SER A 393 5.82 0.80 -10.71
N VAL A 394 5.25 1.95 -10.37
CA VAL A 394 3.96 2.44 -10.91
C VAL A 394 4.14 3.36 -12.12
N ALA A 395 5.35 3.48 -12.65
CA ALA A 395 5.67 4.44 -13.71
C ALA A 395 4.85 4.22 -14.99
N ASN A 396 4.69 2.97 -15.42
CA ASN A 396 3.91 2.65 -16.62
C ASN A 396 2.44 3.03 -16.43
N LEU A 397 1.87 2.69 -15.27
CA LEU A 397 0.49 3.02 -14.93
C LEU A 397 0.26 4.54 -14.92
N LEU A 398 1.16 5.29 -14.31
CA LEU A 398 1.05 6.75 -14.21
C LEU A 398 1.33 7.45 -15.54
N GLY A 399 2.37 7.04 -16.27
CA GLY A 399 2.69 7.60 -17.58
C GLY A 399 1.56 7.38 -18.59
N GLU A 400 0.97 6.19 -18.58
CA GLU A 400 -0.19 5.88 -19.42
C GLU A 400 -1.44 6.67 -19.02
N THR A 401 -1.65 6.89 -17.72
CA THR A 401 -2.75 7.74 -17.24
C THR A 401 -2.54 9.19 -17.68
N ILE A 402 -1.32 9.72 -17.59
CA ILE A 402 -0.98 11.07 -18.06
C ILE A 402 -1.22 11.20 -19.57
N TRP A 403 -0.81 10.21 -20.37
CA TRP A 403 -1.10 10.20 -21.81
C TRP A 403 -2.60 10.26 -22.09
N ARG A 404 -3.40 9.44 -21.40
CA ARG A 404 -4.85 9.46 -21.58
C ARG A 404 -5.47 10.80 -21.18
N ILE A 405 -5.02 11.41 -20.09
CA ILE A 405 -5.51 12.74 -19.68
C ILE A 405 -5.16 13.80 -20.73
N HIS A 406 -3.94 13.77 -21.28
CA HIS A 406 -3.52 14.75 -22.28
C HIS A 406 -4.28 14.59 -23.60
N ASP A 407 -4.53 13.34 -24.02
CA ASP A 407 -5.23 13.01 -25.27
C ASP A 407 -6.76 13.01 -25.12
N ASP A 408 -7.31 13.49 -24.00
CA ASP A 408 -8.75 13.45 -23.66
C ASP A 408 -9.39 12.05 -23.81
N CYS A 409 -8.60 11.00 -23.56
CA CYS A 409 -9.01 9.60 -23.62
C CYS A 409 -9.55 9.08 -22.27
N SER A 410 -10.35 8.01 -22.33
CA SER A 410 -10.95 7.43 -21.12
C SER A 410 -9.90 6.79 -20.20
N VAL A 411 -9.63 7.43 -19.05
CA VAL A 411 -8.78 6.88 -17.98
C VAL A 411 -9.38 5.61 -17.37
N SER A 412 -10.70 5.51 -17.31
CA SER A 412 -11.40 4.38 -16.67
C SER A 412 -11.09 3.01 -17.30
N SER A 413 -10.69 2.97 -18.59
CA SER A 413 -10.31 1.73 -19.26
C SER A 413 -9.02 1.12 -18.71
N ILE A 414 -8.23 1.86 -17.92
CA ILE A 414 -7.00 1.36 -17.29
C ILE A 414 -7.31 0.35 -16.18
N PHE A 415 -8.49 0.43 -15.57
CA PHE A 415 -8.83 -0.32 -14.36
C PHE A 415 -9.80 -1.49 -14.58
N GLN A 416 -10.27 -1.65 -15.82
CA GLN A 416 -11.05 -2.80 -16.30
C GLN A 416 -10.09 -3.90 -16.74
#